data_AF-X1A3F3-F1
#
_entry.id   AF-X1A3F3-F1
#
_cell.length_a   1.000
_cell.length_b   1.000
_cell.length_c   1.000
_cell.angle_alpha   90.00
_cell.angle_beta   90.00
_cell.angle_gamma   90.00
#
_symmetry.space_group_name_H-M   'P 1'
#
loop_
_entity.id
_entity.type
_entity.pdbx_description
1 polymer ?
#
loop_
_entity_poly.entity_id
_entity_poly.type
_entity_poly.pdbx_seq_one_letter_code
_entity_poly.pdbx_strand_id
1 'polypeptide(L)'
;MAEYLSCVFIDSKGRHTNRRYEVETQTLKADYGTLATAFAAEIEAITDLGLVSVTLLRPLGVSFAVTAGANVDVGATFNGLVYDGEGKQASLKMPGFKDALVDDDASIDLDDADVAAFLDRFLQAAGDFLLSDGEQMASWTRGTLDR
;
A
#
# COMPACT_ATOMS: atom_id res chain seq x y z
N MET A 1 -4.35 -19.49 7.00
CA MET A 1 -5.18 -18.39 6.43
C MET A 1 -5.17 -18.59 4.94
N ALA A 2 -6.33 -18.69 4.30
CA ALA A 2 -6.41 -18.96 2.87
C ALA A 2 -5.91 -17.76 2.05
N GLU A 3 -5.19 -18.03 0.97
CA GLU A 3 -4.70 -17.02 0.05
C GLU A 3 -5.54 -17.04 -1.22
N TYR A 4 -5.76 -15.87 -1.80
CA TYR A 4 -6.60 -15.76 -2.98
C TYR A 4 -5.85 -15.07 -4.12
N LEU A 5 -5.96 -15.68 -5.29
CA LEU A 5 -5.59 -15.09 -6.56
C LEU A 5 -6.85 -14.47 -7.17
N SER A 6 -6.85 -13.16 -7.37
CA SER A 6 -7.92 -12.45 -8.07
C SER A 6 -7.51 -12.20 -9.52
N CYS A 7 -8.24 -12.79 -10.46
CA CYS A 7 -8.04 -12.63 -11.89
C CYS A 7 -9.15 -11.74 -12.48
N VAL A 8 -8.78 -10.72 -13.25
CA VAL A 8 -9.69 -9.85 -13.99
C VAL A 8 -9.63 -10.21 -15.48
N PHE A 9 -10.79 -10.50 -16.04
CA PHE A 9 -10.97 -10.83 -17.45
C PHE A 9 -11.72 -9.72 -18.18
N ILE A 10 -11.42 -9.55 -19.46
CA ILE A 10 -12.12 -8.64 -20.38
C ILE A 10 -12.66 -9.42 -21.57
N ASP A 11 -13.89 -9.10 -21.98
CA ASP A 11 -14.45 -9.59 -23.24
C ASP A 11 -14.22 -8.62 -24.41
N SER A 12 -14.52 -9.07 -25.63
CA SER A 12 -14.38 -8.24 -26.84
C SER A 12 -15.28 -7.00 -26.87
N LYS A 13 -16.22 -6.86 -25.93
CA LYS A 13 -17.11 -5.70 -25.77
C LYS A 13 -16.66 -4.79 -24.63
N GLY A 14 -15.48 -5.03 -24.04
CA GLY A 14 -14.90 -4.24 -22.96
C GLY A 14 -15.55 -4.47 -21.60
N ARG A 15 -16.32 -5.55 -21.42
CA ARG A 15 -16.94 -5.89 -20.13
C ARG A 15 -15.96 -6.67 -19.28
N HIS A 16 -15.79 -6.24 -18.03
CA HIS A 16 -14.92 -6.91 -17.07
C HIS A 16 -15.66 -7.97 -16.26
N THR A 17 -15.00 -9.10 -15.99
CA THR A 17 -15.45 -10.08 -15.01
C THR A 17 -14.30 -10.49 -14.10
N ASN A 18 -14.59 -10.71 -12.83
CA ASN A 18 -13.58 -11.02 -11.81
C ASN A 18 -13.82 -12.43 -11.28
N ARG A 19 -12.75 -13.23 -11.20
CA ARG A 19 -12.78 -14.56 -10.58
C ARG A 19 -11.71 -14.63 -9.50
N ARG A 20 -12.04 -15.28 -8.39
CA ARG A 20 -11.11 -15.53 -7.29
C ARG A 20 -10.89 -17.02 -7.16
N TYR A 21 -9.64 -17.42 -7.04
CA TYR A 21 -9.22 -18.80 -6.82
C TYR A 21 -8.47 -18.86 -5.51
N GLU A 22 -8.81 -19.82 -4.66
CA GLU A 22 -8.04 -20.12 -3.47
C GLU A 22 -6.74 -20.82 -3.87
N VAL A 23 -5.63 -20.39 -3.30
CA VAL A 23 -4.30 -20.90 -3.58
C VAL A 23 -3.78 -21.61 -2.35
N GLU A 24 -3.19 -22.79 -2.56
CA GLU A 24 -2.51 -23.50 -1.49
C GLU A 24 -1.27 -22.72 -1.03
N THR A 25 -1.02 -22.74 0.27
CA THR A 25 0.08 -21.99 0.88
C THR A 25 1.43 -22.48 0.37
N GLN A 26 2.11 -21.61 -0.37
CA GLN A 26 3.47 -21.78 -0.82
C GLN A 26 4.47 -21.32 0.25
N THR A 27 5.66 -21.92 0.19
CA THR A 27 6.73 -21.68 1.16
C THR A 27 7.41 -20.33 0.92
N LEU A 28 7.68 -19.98 -0.35
CA LEU A 28 8.34 -18.73 -0.70
C LEU A 28 7.40 -17.78 -1.45
N LYS A 29 7.65 -16.47 -1.31
CA LYS A 29 6.91 -15.43 -2.05
C LYS A 29 7.10 -15.56 -3.56
N ALA A 30 8.31 -15.95 -3.99
CA ALA A 30 8.64 -16.12 -5.41
C ALA A 30 7.80 -17.22 -6.07
N ASP A 31 7.48 -18.29 -5.33
CA ASP A 31 6.71 -19.43 -5.83
C ASP A 31 5.30 -19.03 -6.24
N TYR A 32 4.66 -18.08 -5.53
CA TYR A 32 3.37 -17.53 -5.95
C TYR A 32 3.44 -16.81 -7.28
N GLY A 33 4.54 -16.11 -7.56
CA GLY A 33 4.75 -15.44 -8.84
C GLY A 33 4.81 -16.46 -9.97
N THR A 34 5.62 -17.50 -9.80
CA THR A 34 5.73 -18.60 -10.77
C THR A 34 4.39 -19.31 -10.98
N LEU A 35 3.65 -19.59 -9.90
CA LEU A 35 2.34 -20.23 -9.97
C LEU A 35 1.31 -19.34 -10.68
N ALA A 36 1.27 -18.04 -10.37
CA ALA A 36 0.38 -17.10 -11.03
C ALA A 36 0.66 -16.98 -12.54
N THR A 37 1.93 -16.98 -12.94
CA THR A 37 2.32 -16.95 -14.36
C THR A 37 1.95 -18.25 -15.08
N ALA A 38 2.18 -19.42 -14.46
CA ALA A 38 1.78 -20.71 -15.03
C ALA A 38 0.26 -20.79 -15.20
N PHE A 39 -0.49 -20.42 -14.17
CA PHE A 39 -1.97 -20.42 -14.21
C PHE A 39 -2.53 -19.42 -15.23
N ALA A 40 -1.89 -18.25 -15.39
CA ALA A 40 -2.27 -17.29 -16.43
C ALA A 40 -2.10 -17.88 -17.85
N ALA A 41 -1.01 -18.60 -18.10
CA ALA A 41 -0.77 -19.26 -19.39
C ALA A 41 -1.77 -20.41 -19.64
N GLU A 42 -2.11 -21.19 -18.61
CA GLU A 42 -3.14 -22.23 -18.70
C GLU A 42 -4.53 -21.64 -19.00
N ILE A 43 -4.87 -20.52 -18.34
CA ILE A 43 -6.10 -19.77 -18.59
C ILE A 43 -6.15 -19.28 -20.04
N GLU A 44 -5.08 -18.65 -20.52
CA GLU A 44 -4.99 -18.14 -21.89
C GLU A 44 -5.21 -19.25 -22.92
N ALA A 45 -4.76 -20.48 -22.63
CA ALA A 45 -4.96 -21.63 -23.50
C ALA A 45 -6.42 -22.14 -23.55
N ILE A 46 -7.27 -21.81 -22.56
CA ILE A 46 -8.63 -22.36 -22.43
C ILE A 46 -9.75 -21.30 -22.53
N THR A 47 -9.41 -20.01 -22.61
CA THR A 47 -10.40 -18.92 -22.61
C THR A 47 -10.20 -17.98 -23.79
N ASP A 48 -11.29 -17.55 -24.43
CA ASP A 48 -11.29 -16.49 -25.44
C ASP A 48 -11.31 -15.07 -24.81
N LEU A 49 -11.33 -14.98 -23.48
CA LEU A 49 -11.31 -13.72 -22.74
C LEU A 49 -9.87 -13.23 -22.55
N GLY A 50 -9.66 -11.91 -22.62
CA GLY A 50 -8.36 -11.34 -22.26
C GLY A 50 -8.15 -11.37 -20.75
N LEU A 51 -7.02 -11.88 -20.27
CA LEU A 51 -6.61 -11.75 -18.87
C LEU A 51 -5.91 -10.41 -18.69
N VAL A 52 -6.49 -9.51 -17.89
CA VAL A 52 -6.00 -8.12 -17.72
C VAL A 52 -5.06 -8.01 -16.54
N SER A 53 -5.41 -8.63 -15.41
CA SER A 53 -4.60 -8.57 -14.21
C SER A 53 -4.79 -9.78 -13.32
N VAL A 54 -3.73 -10.12 -12.61
CA VAL A 54 -3.69 -11.16 -11.60
C VAL A 54 -3.12 -10.55 -10.33
N THR A 55 -3.90 -10.55 -9.25
CA THR A 55 -3.52 -9.94 -7.97
C THR A 55 -3.54 -10.99 -6.87
N LEU A 56 -2.43 -11.09 -6.13
CA LEU A 56 -2.33 -11.90 -4.92
C LEU A 56 -2.39 -10.99 -3.69
N LEU A 57 -3.37 -11.22 -2.83
CA LEU A 57 -3.50 -10.55 -1.53
C LEU A 57 -3.26 -11.57 -0.43
N ARG A 58 -2.15 -11.41 0.30
CA ARG A 58 -1.79 -12.24 1.46
C ARG A 58 -1.84 -11.37 2.72
N PRO A 59 -2.78 -11.60 3.65
CA PRO A 59 -2.72 -10.98 4.95
C PRO A 59 -1.50 -11.56 5.72
N LEU A 60 -0.77 -10.73 6.45
CA LEU A 60 0.43 -11.17 7.20
C LEU A 60 0.15 -11.42 8.69
N GLY A 61 -1.11 -11.33 9.12
CA GLY A 61 -1.52 -11.63 10.50
C GLY A 61 -0.91 -10.71 11.55
N VAL A 62 -0.58 -9.47 11.18
CA VAL A 62 -0.08 -8.46 12.12
C VAL A 62 -1.25 -7.72 12.74
N SER A 63 -1.34 -7.71 14.07
CA SER A 63 -2.40 -7.00 14.80
C SER A 63 -1.81 -6.24 15.98
N PHE A 64 -2.29 -5.02 16.19
CA PHE A 64 -1.97 -4.18 17.33
C PHE A 64 -3.18 -4.09 18.27
N ALA A 65 -2.95 -3.96 19.57
CA ALA A 65 -4.03 -3.72 20.53
C ALA A 65 -4.55 -2.29 20.38
N VAL A 66 -5.88 -2.12 20.42
CA VAL A 66 -6.50 -0.78 20.42
C VAL A 66 -6.19 -0.11 21.75
N THR A 67 -5.61 1.09 21.69
CA THR A 67 -5.32 1.90 22.88
C THR A 67 -6.55 2.72 23.25
N ALA A 68 -6.76 2.98 24.54
CA ALA A 68 -7.82 3.88 24.99
C ALA A 68 -7.63 5.28 24.39
N GLY A 69 -8.70 5.88 23.87
CA GLY A 69 -8.66 7.20 23.21
C GLY A 69 -8.37 7.16 21.71
N ALA A 70 -8.12 6.00 21.10
CA ALA A 70 -7.94 5.90 19.65
C ALA A 70 -9.22 6.33 18.90
N ASN A 71 -9.07 7.21 17.92
CA ASN A 71 -10.16 7.75 17.12
C ASN A 71 -9.88 7.56 15.63
N VAL A 72 -10.83 6.98 14.90
CA VAL A 72 -10.71 6.77 13.44
C VAL A 72 -10.91 8.06 12.67
N ASP A 73 -11.68 9.00 13.23
CA ASP A 73 -12.02 10.26 12.58
C ASP A 73 -10.88 11.28 12.64
N VAL A 74 -9.96 11.12 13.60
CA VAL A 74 -8.76 11.98 13.74
C VAL A 74 -7.61 11.32 12.99
N GLY A 75 -7.00 12.06 12.07
CA GLY A 75 -5.88 11.58 11.26
C GLY A 75 -4.71 12.55 11.25
N ALA A 76 -3.65 12.20 10.53
CA ALA A 76 -2.51 13.07 10.24
C ALA A 76 -2.25 13.14 8.74
N THR A 77 -1.89 14.33 8.28
CA THR A 77 -1.36 14.56 6.93
C THR A 77 0.12 14.88 7.01
N PHE A 78 0.92 14.10 6.29
CA PHE A 78 2.32 14.40 6.02
C PHE A 78 2.44 14.88 4.58
N ASN A 79 3.07 16.01 4.38
CA ASN A 79 3.36 16.57 3.06
C ASN A 79 4.87 16.63 2.85
N GLY A 80 5.29 16.44 1.61
CA GLY A 80 6.69 16.59 1.24
C GLY A 80 6.88 16.65 -0.27
N LEU A 81 8.14 16.65 -0.69
CA LEU A 81 8.53 16.74 -2.09
C LEU A 81 8.82 15.35 -2.67
N VAL A 82 8.29 15.12 -3.86
CA VAL A 82 8.52 13.89 -4.62
C VAL A 82 9.91 13.92 -5.24
N TYR A 83 10.63 12.80 -5.13
CA TYR A 83 11.90 12.58 -5.80
C TYR A 83 11.68 12.52 -7.32
N ASP A 84 12.46 13.30 -8.08
CA ASP A 84 12.32 13.48 -9.54
C ASP A 84 10.99 14.10 -10.00
N GLY A 85 10.22 14.68 -9.06
CA GLY A 85 8.91 15.24 -9.33
C GLY A 85 8.90 16.68 -9.85
N GLU A 86 10.02 17.28 -10.23
CA GLU A 86 10.11 18.71 -10.61
C GLU A 86 9.44 19.69 -9.60
N GLY A 87 9.50 19.38 -8.29
CA GLY A 87 8.85 20.19 -7.25
C GLY A 87 7.39 19.81 -6.96
N LYS A 88 6.89 18.69 -7.50
CA LYS A 88 5.61 18.09 -7.09
C LYS A 88 5.64 17.77 -5.60
N GLN A 89 4.50 18.04 -4.97
CA GLN A 89 4.25 17.69 -3.58
C GLN A 89 3.37 16.44 -3.52
N ALA A 90 3.69 15.55 -2.60
CA ALA A 90 2.86 14.41 -2.26
C ALA A 90 2.40 14.50 -0.81
N SER A 91 1.20 13.99 -0.57
CA SER A 91 0.58 13.92 0.74
C SER A 91 0.33 12.48 1.14
N LEU A 92 0.76 12.09 2.33
CA LEU A 92 0.45 10.81 2.96
C LEU A 92 -0.54 11.04 4.11
N LYS A 93 -1.64 10.29 4.11
CA LYS A 93 -2.67 10.35 5.15
C LYS A 93 -2.55 9.14 6.07
N MET A 94 -2.53 9.39 7.38
CA MET A 94 -2.52 8.34 8.40
C MET A 94 -3.73 8.48 9.33
N PRO A 95 -4.66 7.50 9.37
CA PRO A 95 -5.77 7.53 10.30
C PRO A 95 -5.32 7.16 11.73
N GLY A 96 -5.99 7.72 12.74
CA GLY A 96 -5.76 7.39 14.16
C GLY A 96 -4.36 7.72 14.66
N PHE A 97 -3.82 8.88 14.25
CA PHE A 97 -2.50 9.32 14.70
C PHE A 97 -2.46 9.47 16.23
N LYS A 98 -1.33 9.11 16.86
CA LYS A 98 -1.21 9.15 18.32
C LYS A 98 -1.15 10.60 18.81
N ASP A 99 -2.10 11.01 19.64
CA ASP A 99 -2.13 12.35 20.24
C ASP A 99 -0.83 12.71 20.99
N ALA A 100 -0.13 11.73 21.57
CA ALA A 100 1.14 11.96 22.26
C ALA A 100 2.29 12.41 21.35
N LEU A 101 2.15 12.27 20.03
CA LEU A 101 3.12 12.71 19.02
C LEU A 101 2.68 14.00 18.31
N VAL A 102 1.64 14.66 18.84
CA VAL A 102 1.06 15.88 18.29
C VAL A 102 1.37 17.01 19.27
N ASP A 103 1.94 18.09 18.75
CA ASP A 103 2.20 19.28 19.54
C ASP A 103 0.90 20.03 19.84
N ASP A 104 0.93 20.92 20.83
CA ASP A 104 -0.24 21.69 21.28
C ASP A 104 -0.89 22.53 20.17
N ASP A 105 -0.13 22.87 19.12
CA ASP A 105 -0.57 23.61 17.94
C ASP A 105 -1.09 22.73 16.80
N ALA A 106 -1.23 21.42 17.04
CA ALA A 106 -1.61 20.39 16.08
C ALA A 106 -0.59 20.16 14.95
N SER A 107 0.64 20.65 15.12
CA SER A 107 1.77 20.24 14.29
C SER A 107 2.33 18.89 14.75
N ILE A 108 3.04 18.22 13.86
CA ILE A 108 3.72 16.95 14.14
C ILE A 108 5.19 17.16 13.87
N ASP A 109 6.03 16.91 14.87
CA ASP A 109 7.47 16.93 14.73
C ASP A 109 7.93 15.80 13.79
N LEU A 110 8.57 16.17 12.69
CA LEU A 110 9.09 15.21 11.70
C LEU A 110 10.42 14.61 12.14
N ASP A 111 11.11 15.26 13.08
CA ASP A 111 12.39 14.80 13.63
C ASP A 111 12.20 13.87 14.85
N ASP A 112 10.96 13.70 15.33
CA ASP A 112 10.65 12.70 16.37
C ASP A 112 11.03 11.30 15.88
N ALA A 113 11.65 10.50 16.76
CA ALA A 113 12.25 9.23 16.37
C ALA A 113 11.23 8.21 15.80
N ASP A 114 10.00 8.20 16.31
CA ASP A 114 8.96 7.28 15.82
C ASP A 114 8.40 7.76 14.46
N VAL A 115 8.21 9.08 14.32
CA VAL A 115 7.69 9.70 13.08
C VAL A 115 8.72 9.60 11.97
N ALA A 116 9.98 9.96 12.24
CA ALA A 116 11.09 9.85 11.30
C ALA A 116 11.28 8.40 10.82
N ALA A 117 11.28 7.43 11.74
CA ALA A 117 11.45 6.01 11.38
C ALA A 117 10.34 5.49 10.44
N PHE A 118 9.12 6.03 10.55
CA PHE A 118 8.02 5.72 9.63
C PHE A 118 8.19 6.43 8.28
N LEU A 119 8.48 7.73 8.29
CA LEU A 119 8.59 8.56 7.09
C LEU A 119 9.82 8.22 6.24
N ASP A 120 10.92 7.81 6.86
CA ASP A 120 12.16 7.40 6.20
C ASP A 120 11.96 6.21 5.26
N ARG A 121 10.97 5.35 5.54
CA ARG A 121 10.63 4.18 4.71
C ARG A 121 10.17 4.56 3.30
N PHE A 122 9.65 5.77 3.14
CA PHE A 122 9.19 6.32 1.86
C PHE A 122 10.24 7.21 1.18
N LEU A 123 11.33 7.54 1.88
CA LEU A 123 12.42 8.29 1.29
C LEU A 123 13.19 7.41 0.30
N GLN A 124 13.71 8.04 -0.76
CA GLN A 124 14.55 7.36 -1.74
C GLN A 124 15.69 6.56 -1.09
N ALA A 125 16.30 7.08 -0.03
CA ALA A 125 17.46 6.47 0.62
C ALA A 125 17.16 5.08 1.21
N ALA A 126 15.94 4.84 1.69
CA ALA A 126 15.49 3.52 2.14
C ALA A 126 14.87 2.73 0.98
N GLY A 127 13.97 3.35 0.22
CA GLY A 127 13.33 2.75 -0.96
C GLY A 127 12.41 1.56 -0.67
N ASP A 128 11.99 1.38 0.58
CA ASP A 128 11.19 0.23 1.01
C ASP A 128 9.73 0.30 0.51
N PHE A 129 9.15 1.51 0.48
CA PHE A 129 7.77 1.75 0.09
C PHE A 129 7.63 2.95 -0.86
N LEU A 130 6.65 2.85 -1.75
CA LEU A 130 6.28 3.87 -2.74
C LEU A 130 4.90 4.43 -2.35
N LEU A 131 4.64 5.70 -2.62
CA LEU A 131 3.42 6.37 -2.14
C LEU A 131 2.15 5.90 -2.85
N SER A 132 2.16 5.87 -4.19
CA SER A 132 1.03 5.45 -5.02
C SER A 132 1.51 4.83 -6.32
N ASP A 133 2.08 5.65 -7.20
CA ASP A 133 2.34 5.26 -8.61
C ASP A 133 3.83 4.98 -8.87
N GLY A 134 4.53 4.51 -7.84
CA GLY A 134 5.97 4.27 -7.89
C GLY A 134 6.83 5.47 -7.49
N GLU A 135 6.21 6.57 -7.04
CA GLU A 135 6.90 7.77 -6.57
C GLU A 135 7.52 7.56 -5.18
N GLN A 136 8.76 8.04 -5.03
CA GLN A 136 9.52 8.10 -3.78
C GLN A 136 9.58 9.55 -3.27
N MET A 137 9.80 9.72 -1.98
CA MET A 137 9.96 11.04 -1.38
C MET A 137 11.42 11.48 -1.36
N ALA A 138 11.67 12.74 -1.69
CA ALA A 138 12.96 13.38 -1.53
C ALA A 138 13.12 13.92 -0.10
N SER A 139 12.10 14.58 0.42
CA SER A 139 12.05 15.08 1.78
C SER A 139 10.62 15.35 2.24
N TRP A 140 10.39 15.21 3.54
CA TRP A 140 9.15 15.62 4.20
C TRP A 140 9.27 17.07 4.67
N THR A 141 8.20 17.85 4.53
CA THR A 141 8.23 19.30 4.82
C THR A 141 7.25 19.70 5.91
N ARG A 142 6.17 18.94 6.10
CA ARG A 142 5.16 19.27 7.12
C ARG A 142 4.34 18.05 7.55
N GLY A 143 4.13 17.90 8.85
CA GLY A 143 3.10 17.03 9.43
C GLY A 143 2.04 17.86 10.16
N THR A 144 0.77 17.55 9.98
CA THR A 144 -0.35 18.21 10.69
C THR A 144 -1.45 17.22 11.03
N LEU A 145 -2.09 17.42 12.18
CA LEU A 145 -3.31 16.71 12.55
C LEU A 145 -4.49 17.17 11.68
N ASP A 146 -5.21 16.22 11.10
CA ASP A 146 -6.52 16.43 10.48
C ASP A 146 -7.59 16.30 11.57
N ARG A 147 -8.34 17.39 11.79
CA ARG A 147 -9.49 17.43 12.70
C ARG A 147 -10.81 17.16 11.99
#